data_AF-A0A0D2ZWQ7-F1
#
_entry.id   AF-A0A0D2ZWQ7-F1
#
_cell.length_a   1.000
_cell.length_b   1.000
_cell.length_c   1.000
_cell.angle_alpha   90.00
_cell.angle_beta   90.00
_cell.angle_gamma   90.00
#
_symmetry.space_group_name_H-M   'P 1'
#
loop_
_entity.id
_entity.type
_entity.pdbx_description
1 polymer ?
#
loop_
_entity_poly.entity_id
_entity_poly.type
_entity_poly.pdbx_seq_one_letter_code
_entity_poly.pdbx_strand_id
1 'polypeptide(L)'
;MMYSMLRFGYSKWSVIPSDERELWFRQFAQEFNWHSDLTETVSKKFNEKAMDSYTKQMNAWKTVWQKNKRPRFINGTVWEQLIAHWEKEETAEMSSRNSKNWKSDHAGRGMYVHNLGACSMPTKEDEL
;
A
#
# COMPACT_ATOMS: atom_id res chain seq x y z
N MET A 1 -10.83 -11.00 -1.33
CA MET A 1 -9.72 -11.00 -2.30
C MET A 1 -9.07 -12.38 -2.32
N MET A 2 -9.01 -13.05 -3.48
CA MET A 2 -8.45 -14.40 -3.57
C MET A 2 -6.93 -14.36 -3.71
N TYR A 3 -6.23 -14.24 -2.58
CA TYR A 3 -4.77 -14.18 -2.51
C TYR A 3 -4.07 -15.45 -3.01
N SER A 4 -4.79 -16.57 -3.08
CA SER A 4 -4.35 -17.82 -3.70
C SER A 4 -4.10 -17.71 -5.20
N MET A 5 -4.65 -16.67 -5.86
CA MET A 5 -4.52 -16.45 -7.30
C MET A 5 -3.33 -15.56 -7.67
N LEU A 6 -2.56 -15.06 -6.71
CA LEU A 6 -1.35 -14.29 -7.01
C LEU A 6 -0.38 -15.18 -7.76
N ARG A 7 0.03 -14.75 -8.95
CA ARG A 7 1.05 -15.42 -9.76
C ARG A 7 2.46 -15.10 -9.26
N PHE A 8 2.63 -13.88 -8.76
CA PHE A 8 3.91 -13.35 -8.29
C PHE A 8 3.78 -12.66 -6.92
N GLY A 9 4.91 -12.61 -6.20
CA GLY A 9 5.08 -11.87 -4.95
C GLY A 9 5.21 -10.37 -5.16
N TYR A 10 4.16 -9.73 -5.66
CA TYR A 10 4.13 -8.27 -5.80
C TYR A 10 4.28 -7.59 -4.43
N SER A 11 5.01 -6.48 -4.34
CA SER A 11 5.20 -5.77 -3.07
C SER A 11 4.05 -4.81 -2.72
N LYS A 12 3.36 -4.30 -3.75
CA LYS A 12 2.29 -3.30 -3.64
C LYS A 12 1.19 -3.57 -4.67
N TRP A 13 -0.05 -3.20 -4.35
CA TRP A 13 -1.19 -3.30 -5.24
C TRP A 13 -0.99 -2.60 -6.60
N SER A 14 -0.35 -1.43 -6.60
CA SER A 14 -0.14 -0.64 -7.80
C SER A 14 0.85 -1.26 -8.79
N VAL A 15 1.70 -2.19 -8.33
CA VAL A 15 2.70 -2.89 -9.16
C VAL A 15 2.07 -4.08 -9.88
N ILE A 16 0.89 -4.53 -9.44
CA ILE A 16 0.16 -5.63 -10.08
C ILE A 16 -0.31 -5.15 -11.47
N PRO A 17 -0.07 -5.95 -12.53
CA PRO A 17 -0.55 -5.65 -13.87
C PRO A 17 -2.03 -5.29 -13.91
N SER A 18 -2.41 -4.37 -14.80
CA SER A 18 -3.79 -3.88 -14.89
C SER A 18 -4.78 -4.97 -15.29
N ASP A 19 -4.36 -5.89 -16.16
CA ASP A 19 -5.14 -7.07 -16.58
C ASP A 19 -5.43 -8.01 -15.40
N GLU A 20 -4.44 -8.28 -14.54
CA GLU A 20 -4.68 -9.07 -13.31
C GLU A 20 -5.67 -8.38 -12.36
N ARG A 21 -5.53 -7.06 -12.17
CA ARG A 21 -6.47 -6.29 -11.34
C ARG A 21 -7.88 -6.27 -11.93
N GLU A 22 -7.99 -6.17 -13.25
CA GLU A 22 -9.25 -6.19 -13.97
C GLU A 22 -9.93 -7.56 -13.87
N LEU A 23 -9.19 -8.66 -13.95
CA LEU A 23 -9.75 -10.00 -13.76
C LEU A 23 -10.44 -10.14 -12.40
N TRP A 24 -9.84 -9.62 -11.34
CA TRP A 24 -10.47 -9.62 -10.02
C TRP A 24 -11.70 -8.73 -9.94
N PHE A 25 -11.69 -7.58 -10.62
CA PHE A 25 -12.88 -6.73 -10.71
C PHE A 25 -14.00 -7.43 -11.48
N ARG A 26 -13.70 -8.11 -12.58
CA ARG A 26 -14.68 -8.89 -13.36
C ARG A 26 -15.28 -10.02 -12.53
N GLN A 27 -14.48 -10.72 -11.73
CA GLN A 27 -14.99 -11.76 -10.82
C GLN A 27 -15.94 -11.17 -9.78
N PHE A 28 -15.59 -10.01 -9.21
CA PHE A 28 -16.47 -9.28 -8.31
C PHE A 28 -17.77 -8.85 -9.01
N ALA A 29 -17.68 -8.35 -10.25
CA ALA A 29 -18.85 -7.95 -11.03
C ALA A 29 -19.78 -9.10 -11.44
N GLN A 30 -19.34 -10.36 -11.36
CA GLN A 30 -20.20 -11.52 -11.58
C GLN A 30 -21.13 -11.80 -10.39
N GLU A 31 -20.71 -11.46 -9.17
CA GLU A 31 -21.46 -11.76 -7.94
C GLU A 31 -22.42 -10.62 -7.54
N PHE A 32 -22.15 -9.40 -8.02
CA PHE A 32 -22.88 -8.20 -7.63
C PHE A 32 -23.42 -7.47 -8.87
N ASN A 33 -24.66 -7.02 -8.79
CA ASN A 33 -25.31 -6.27 -9.86
C ASN A 33 -25.46 -4.79 -9.46
N TRP A 34 -25.28 -3.89 -10.43
CA TRP A 34 -25.50 -2.44 -10.28
C TRP A 34 -25.95 -1.82 -11.61
N HIS A 35 -26.50 -0.61 -11.56
CA HIS A 35 -26.86 0.14 -12.77
C HIS A 35 -25.61 0.54 -13.56
N SER A 36 -25.63 0.44 -14.89
CA SER A 36 -24.45 0.66 -15.75
C SER A 36 -23.74 1.99 -15.48
N ASP A 37 -24.50 3.03 -15.14
CA ASP A 37 -23.98 4.38 -14.89
C ASP A 37 -23.09 4.46 -13.63
N LEU A 38 -23.20 3.48 -12.73
CA LEU A 38 -22.37 3.37 -11.52
C LEU A 38 -21.07 2.61 -11.76
N THR A 39 -20.85 2.03 -12.94
CA THR A 39 -19.72 1.12 -13.20
C THR A 39 -18.37 1.75 -12.89
N GLU A 40 -18.15 3.01 -13.28
CA GLU A 40 -16.90 3.71 -12.99
C GLU A 40 -16.72 3.94 -11.49
N THR A 41 -17.79 4.36 -10.81
CA THR A 41 -17.77 4.58 -9.35
C THR A 41 -17.48 3.30 -8.60
N VAL A 42 -18.13 2.19 -8.98
CA VAL A 42 -17.93 0.87 -8.38
C VAL A 42 -16.51 0.37 -8.64
N SER A 43 -15.99 0.53 -9.86
CA SER A 43 -14.60 0.16 -10.21
C SER A 43 -13.57 0.93 -9.38
N LYS A 44 -13.76 2.25 -9.20
CA LYS A 44 -12.90 3.07 -8.35
C LYS A 44 -12.93 2.62 -6.90
N LYS A 45 -14.13 2.43 -6.34
CA LYS A 45 -14.30 1.98 -4.95
C LYS A 45 -13.77 0.57 -4.71
N PHE A 46 -13.94 -0.32 -5.68
CA PHE A 46 -13.34 -1.64 -5.66
C PHE A 46 -11.81 -1.54 -5.59
N ASN A 47 -11.19 -0.72 -6.45
CA ASN A 47 -9.74 -0.54 -6.44
C ASN A 47 -9.20 0.03 -5.12
N GLU A 48 -9.87 1.05 -4.55
CA GLU A 48 -9.55 1.58 -3.22
C GLU A 48 -9.59 0.46 -2.15
N LYS A 49 -10.66 -0.33 -2.16
CA LYS A 49 -10.85 -1.41 -1.18
C LYS A 49 -9.87 -2.57 -1.38
N ALA A 50 -9.58 -2.91 -2.63
CA ALA A 50 -8.63 -3.95 -2.98
C ALA A 50 -7.21 -3.57 -2.56
N MET A 51 -6.81 -2.31 -2.76
CA MET A 51 -5.53 -1.78 -2.30
C MET A 51 -5.39 -1.85 -0.76
N ASP A 52 -6.41 -1.41 -0.02
CA ASP A 52 -6.46 -1.49 1.44
C ASP A 52 -6.36 -2.94 1.94
N SER A 53 -7.18 -3.82 1.36
CA SER A 53 -7.20 -5.24 1.70
C SER A 53 -5.85 -5.92 1.43
N TYR A 54 -5.26 -5.66 0.27
CA TYR A 54 -3.97 -6.18 -0.13
C TYR A 54 -2.84 -5.75 0.81
N THR A 55 -2.82 -4.47 1.16
CA THR A 55 -1.80 -3.91 2.08
C THR A 55 -1.91 -4.53 3.47
N LYS A 56 -3.13 -4.69 3.99
CA LYS A 56 -3.37 -5.36 5.27
C LYS A 56 -2.89 -6.81 5.26
N GLN A 57 -3.17 -7.53 4.17
CA GLN A 57 -2.72 -8.91 4.00
C GLN A 57 -1.19 -9.00 3.97
N MET A 58 -0.53 -8.13 3.20
CA MET A 58 0.93 -8.09 3.10
C MET A 58 1.58 -7.86 4.47
N ASN A 59 1.03 -6.93 5.25
CA ASN A 59 1.50 -6.67 6.61
C ASN A 59 1.30 -7.88 7.54
N ALA A 60 0.13 -8.53 7.48
CA ALA A 60 -0.15 -9.73 8.26
C ALA A 60 0.85 -10.86 7.93
N TRP A 61 1.12 -11.08 6.64
CA TRP A 61 2.12 -12.03 6.18
C TRP A 61 3.54 -11.67 6.62
N LYS A 62 3.92 -10.39 6.55
CA LYS A 62 5.22 -9.91 7.04
C LYS A 62 5.39 -10.17 8.54
N THR A 63 4.35 -9.97 9.35
CA THR A 63 4.36 -10.29 10.79
C THR A 63 4.53 -11.78 11.05
N VAL A 64 3.96 -12.64 10.21
CA VAL A 64 4.14 -14.11 10.29
C VAL A 64 5.57 -14.50 9.94
N TRP A 65 6.13 -13.92 8.87
CA TRP A 65 7.53 -14.10 8.48
C TRP A 65 8.51 -13.70 9.59
N GLN A 66 8.31 -12.53 10.22
CA GLN A 66 9.13 -12.06 11.35
C GLN A 66 9.14 -13.02 12.55
N LYS A 67 8.13 -13.89 12.67
CA LYS A 67 8.05 -14.95 13.70
C LYS A 67 8.64 -16.28 13.22
N ASN A 68 9.35 -16.30 12.10
CA ASN A 68 9.87 -17.48 11.42
C ASN A 68 8.79 -18.54 11.12
N LYS A 69 7.58 -18.09 10.78
CA LYS A 69 6.43 -18.96 10.42
C LYS A 69 6.01 -18.72 8.97
N ARG A 70 5.25 -19.66 8.41
CA ARG A 70 4.66 -19.55 7.07
C ARG A 70 3.12 -19.45 7.15
N PRO A 71 2.49 -18.53 6.40
CA PRO A 71 1.02 -18.46 6.28
C PRO A 71 0.42 -19.73 5.65
N ARG A 72 -0.79 -20.12 6.08
CA ARG A 72 -1.44 -21.39 5.68
C ARG A 72 -1.86 -21.45 4.21
N PHE A 73 -2.30 -20.34 3.62
CA PHE A 73 -2.94 -20.30 2.29
C PHE A 73 -2.17 -19.41 1.31
N ILE A 74 -0.86 -19.64 1.18
CA ILE A 74 0.00 -18.91 0.24
C ILE A 74 0.76 -19.87 -0.66
N ASN A 75 0.80 -19.55 -1.95
CA ASN A 75 1.65 -20.23 -2.93
C ASN A 75 3.12 -20.10 -2.49
N GLY A 76 3.87 -21.22 -2.53
CA GLY A 76 5.27 -21.26 -2.08
C GLY A 76 6.18 -20.31 -2.85
N THR A 77 6.04 -20.24 -4.18
CA THR A 77 6.86 -19.37 -5.02
C THR A 77 6.58 -17.90 -4.76
N VAL A 78 5.30 -17.53 -4.60
CA VAL A 78 4.89 -16.17 -4.21
C VAL A 78 5.50 -15.81 -2.86
N TRP A 79 5.47 -16.74 -1.91
CA TRP A 79 6.03 -16.54 -0.57
C TRP A 79 7.54 -16.29 -0.60
N GLU A 80 8.29 -17.10 -1.34
CA GLU A 80 9.73 -16.94 -1.51
C GLU A 80 10.10 -15.58 -2.15
N GLN A 81 9.35 -15.16 -3.18
CA GLN A 81 9.53 -13.85 -3.80
C GLN A 81 9.27 -12.69 -2.84
N LEU A 82 8.27 -12.82 -1.97
CA LEU A 82 7.98 -11.82 -0.94
C LEU A 82 9.06 -11.77 0.14
N ILE A 83 9.58 -12.93 0.58
CA ILE A 83 10.70 -13.00 1.52
C ILE A 83 11.93 -12.31 0.91
N ALA A 84 12.28 -12.65 -0.34
CA ALA A 84 13.40 -12.03 -1.03
C ALA A 84 13.25 -10.51 -1.14
N HIS A 85 12.03 -9.99 -1.27
CA HIS A 85 11.78 -8.54 -1.25
C HIS A 85 11.98 -7.93 0.15
N TRP A 86 11.57 -8.62 1.21
CA TRP A 86 11.71 -8.15 2.60
C TRP A 86 13.13 -8.26 3.16
N GLU A 87 13.92 -9.22 2.67
CA GLU A 87 15.32 -9.41 3.05
C GLU A 87 16.26 -8.38 2.41
N LYS A 88 15.84 -7.72 1.32
CA LYS A 88 16.62 -6.63 0.73
C LYS A 88 16.88 -5.53 1.76
N GLU A 89 18.16 -5.22 1.95
CA GLU A 89 18.63 -4.25 2.95
C GLU A 89 18.01 -2.87 2.74
N GLU A 90 17.88 -2.41 1.50
CA GLU A 90 17.19 -1.16 1.14
C GLU A 90 15.74 -1.11 1.66
N THR A 91 15.01 -2.22 1.58
CA THR A 91 13.62 -2.32 2.05
C THR A 91 13.57 -2.21 3.58
N ALA A 92 14.51 -2.86 4.27
CA ALA A 92 14.61 -2.85 5.72
C ALA A 92 15.00 -1.46 6.25
N GLU A 93 15.99 -0.83 5.64
CA GLU A 93 16.46 0.53 5.97
C GLU A 93 15.36 1.56 5.76
N MET A 94 14.68 1.52 4.61
CA MET A 94 13.58 2.43 4.31
C MET A 94 12.44 2.27 5.33
N SER A 95 12.10 1.03 5.69
CA SER A 95 11.10 0.74 6.72
C SER A 95 11.52 1.25 8.10
N SER A 96 12.79 1.06 8.48
CA SER A 96 13.36 1.53 9.74
C SER A 96 13.35 3.06 9.83
N ARG A 97 13.82 3.74 8.76
CA ARG A 97 13.80 5.20 8.65
C ARG A 97 12.40 5.77 8.75
N ASN A 98 11.44 5.20 8.01
CA ASN A 98 10.04 5.63 8.08
C ASN A 98 9.44 5.43 9.48
N SER A 99 9.72 4.30 10.14
CA SER A 99 9.26 4.08 11.50
C SER A 99 9.88 5.05 12.51
N LYS A 100 11.17 5.38 12.34
CA LYS A 100 11.86 6.37 13.20
C LYS A 100 11.28 7.77 12.99
N ASN A 101 11.06 8.18 11.74
CA ASN A 101 10.43 9.47 11.42
C ASN A 101 9.01 9.56 11.98
N TRP A 102 8.22 8.49 11.87
CA TRP A 102 6.86 8.46 12.43
C TRP A 102 6.84 8.55 13.96
N LYS A 103 7.78 7.88 14.63
CA LYS A 103 7.90 7.88 16.10
C LYS A 103 8.80 9.01 16.62
N SER A 104 9.27 9.91 15.76
CA SER A 104 10.15 10.98 16.20
C SER A 104 9.36 11.99 17.01
N ASP A 105 9.82 12.29 18.21
CA ASP A 105 9.20 13.28 19.11
C ASP A 105 9.55 14.73 18.71
N HIS A 106 10.14 14.96 17.53
CA HIS A 106 10.62 16.28 17.07
C HIS A 106 11.38 17.10 18.14
N ALA A 107 12.07 16.44 19.09
CA ALA A 107 12.68 17.03 20.27
C ALA A 107 11.69 17.78 21.20
N GLY A 108 10.49 17.22 21.41
CA GLY A 108 9.42 17.80 22.21
C GLY A 108 8.68 18.97 21.53
N ARG A 109 8.97 19.25 20.26
CA ARG A 109 8.37 20.40 19.53
C ARG A 109 6.97 20.12 18.96
N GLY A 110 6.42 18.94 19.21
CA GLY A 110 5.08 18.55 18.75
C GLY A 110 4.96 18.42 17.23
N MET A 111 3.72 18.35 16.74
CA MET A 111 3.41 18.30 15.31
C MET A 111 3.91 19.57 14.62
N TYR A 112 4.51 19.44 13.43
CA TYR A 112 4.92 20.61 12.64
C TYR A 112 3.72 21.55 12.40
N VAL A 113 3.83 22.78 12.88
CA VAL A 113 2.88 23.88 12.64
C VAL A 113 3.55 24.85 11.67
N HIS A 114 2.91 25.09 10.52
CA HIS A 114 3.41 26.06 9.55
C HIS A 114 3.17 27.49 10.08
N ASN A 115 4.21 28.12 10.63
CA ASN A 115 4.13 29.44 11.28
C ASN A 115 4.31 30.64 10.34
N LEU A 116 4.57 30.41 9.05
CA LEU A 116 4.97 31.48 8.10
C LEU A 116 3.80 32.26 7.48
N GLY A 117 2.58 32.13 8.03
CA GLY A 117 1.38 32.70 7.42
C GLY A 117 1.21 32.27 5.94
N ALA A 118 0.18 32.77 5.27
CA ALA A 118 0.11 32.66 3.82
C ALA A 118 0.92 33.82 3.21
N CYS A 119 2.23 33.65 3.04
CA CYS A 119 3.07 34.63 2.36
C CYS A 119 3.26 34.19 0.90
N SER A 120 2.64 34.91 -0.04
CA SER A 120 2.74 34.64 -1.47
C SER A 120 4.16 34.97 -1.98
N MET A 121 4.60 34.31 -3.05
CA MET A 121 5.93 34.55 -3.65
C MET A 121 6.20 36.04 -3.97
N PRO A 122 5.23 36.83 -4.49
CA PRO A 122 5.44 38.26 -4.74
C PRO A 122 5.79 39.05 -3.48
N THR A 123 5.17 38.75 -2.33
CA THR A 123 5.45 39.46 -1.07
C THR A 123 6.87 39.20 -0.56
N LYS A 124 7.47 38.04 -0.89
CA LYS A 124 8.86 37.73 -0.53
C LYS A 124 9.87 38.46 -1.42
N GLU A 125 9.51 38.78 -2.65
CA GLU A 125 10.37 39.52 -3.59
C GLU A 125 10.41 41.02 -3.24
N ASP A 126 9.35 41.56 -2.66
CA ASP A 126 9.27 42.95 -2.16
C ASP A 126 10.06 43.18 -0.84
N GLU A 127 10.40 42.10 -0.12
CA GLU A 127 11.16 42.13 1.14
C GLU A 127 12.69 41.98 0.94
N LEU A 128 13.18 41.92 -0.31
CA LEU A 128 14.58 41.75 -0.71
C LEU A 128 15.19 43.05 -1.28
#